data_AF-A0A938S342-F1
#
_entry.id   AF-A0A938S342-F1
#
_cell.length_a   1.000
_cell.length_b   1.000
_cell.length_c   1.000
_cell.angle_alpha   90.00
_cell.angle_beta   90.00
_cell.angle_gamma   90.00
#
_symmetry.space_group_name_H-M   'P 1'
#
loop_
_entity.id
_entity.type
_entity.pdbx_description
1 polymer ?
#
loop_
_entity_poly.entity_id
_entity_poly.type
_entity_poly.pdbx_seq_one_letter_code
_entity_poly.pdbx_strand_id
1 'polypeptide(L)'
;MNITRRVFLRHCAACAGAIGLAPAGLQHLEAALAGESAPTVVWLHGSGCQGDSVSFLNRIDQTAAAGQRTVDELLVHSLRLAYHTVVMASAGETAVAMAQEAQRAGGYILALEGGVPRAFGGHACRVWSYQGQRVTYEQAVTDLAAGAQAILGIGTCAAFGGISRAGSNPADVVSIQEAVGKSVINIPGCPAHPDWITWVVVQLILGNPIPLDVQGRPIALYGRNVHEHCPRLERGFATSLGQDHLCTLNLGCRGKTTFSDCPSRRWNHGVNWCVDANGLCLGCTEPAFPGEGFYA
;
A
#
# COMPACT_ATOMS: atom_id res chain seq x y z
N MET A 1 -10.63 8.74 34.59
CA MET A 1 -9.16 8.95 34.72
C MET A 1 -8.86 10.32 34.13
N ASN A 2 -8.44 11.30 34.94
CA ASN A 2 -8.23 12.67 34.47
C ASN A 2 -6.86 12.79 33.79
N ILE A 3 -6.86 12.76 32.45
CA ILE A 3 -5.66 13.04 31.65
C ILE A 3 -5.39 14.54 31.71
N THR A 4 -4.21 14.91 32.20
CA THR A 4 -3.79 16.32 32.20
C THR A 4 -3.38 16.74 30.78
N ARG A 5 -3.58 18.01 30.42
CA ARG A 5 -3.21 18.58 29.11
C ARG A 5 -1.77 18.26 28.70
N ARG A 6 -0.84 18.19 29.66
CA ARG A 6 0.57 17.87 29.42
C ARG A 6 0.79 16.40 29.06
N VAL A 7 0.03 15.50 29.68
CA VAL A 7 0.05 14.06 29.35
C VAL A 7 -0.58 13.83 27.99
N PHE A 8 -1.71 14.48 27.70
CA PHE A 8 -2.37 14.44 26.39
C PHE A 8 -1.43 14.91 25.25
N LEU A 9 -0.83 16.09 25.37
CA LEU A 9 0.09 16.63 24.36
C LEU A 9 1.35 15.77 24.16
N ARG A 10 1.81 15.09 25.21
CA ARG A 10 2.95 14.16 25.11
C ARG A 10 2.58 12.87 24.37
N HIS A 11 1.33 12.43 24.45
CA HIS A 11 0.82 11.28 23.69
C HIS A 11 0.63 11.64 22.21
N CYS A 12 -0.03 12.77 21.95
CA CYS A 12 -0.12 13.38 20.62
C CYS A 12 1.23 13.47 19.90
N ALA A 13 2.28 13.95 20.59
CA ALA A 13 3.62 14.04 20.02
C ALA A 13 4.30 12.67 19.77
N ALA A 14 4.02 11.67 20.60
CA ALA A 14 4.55 10.31 20.43
C ALA A 14 3.89 9.58 19.24
N CYS A 15 2.58 9.72 19.08
CA CYS A 15 1.86 9.21 17.90
C CYS A 15 2.34 9.90 16.64
N ALA A 16 2.52 11.23 16.68
CA ALA A 16 3.05 11.99 15.57
C ALA A 16 4.45 11.47 15.17
N GLY A 17 5.33 11.23 16.14
CA GLY A 17 6.66 10.66 15.88
C GLY A 17 6.66 9.29 15.18
N ALA A 18 5.68 8.42 15.48
CA ALA A 18 5.59 7.09 14.88
C ALA A 18 5.19 7.10 13.39
N ILE A 19 4.50 8.16 12.94
CA ILE A 19 4.16 8.41 11.53
C ILE A 19 5.01 9.52 10.89
N GLY A 20 6.04 10.00 11.60
CA GLY A 20 6.97 11.02 11.12
C GLY A 20 6.40 12.45 11.10
N LEU A 21 5.34 12.72 11.85
CA LEU A 21 4.71 14.03 11.99
C LEU A 21 5.28 14.84 13.15
N ALA A 22 5.50 16.13 12.89
CA ALA A 22 5.74 17.11 13.94
C ALA A 22 4.42 17.48 14.66
N PRO A 23 4.44 18.03 15.90
CA PRO A 23 3.25 18.42 16.64
C PRO A 23 2.31 19.38 15.88
N ALA A 24 2.85 20.25 15.04
CA ALA A 24 2.06 21.13 14.16
C ALA A 24 1.33 20.34 13.06
N GLY A 25 1.90 19.24 12.56
CA GLY A 25 1.26 18.35 11.59
C GLY A 25 0.10 17.58 12.21
N LEU A 26 0.16 17.26 13.50
CA LEU A 26 -0.95 16.61 14.21
C LEU A 26 -2.16 17.54 14.34
N GLN A 27 -1.95 18.82 14.66
CA GLN A 27 -3.05 19.81 14.73
C GLN A 27 -3.71 20.03 13.37
N HIS A 28 -2.92 20.05 12.29
CA HIS A 28 -3.47 20.11 10.93
C HIS A 28 -4.23 18.83 10.56
N LEU A 29 -3.75 17.66 11.00
CA LEU A 29 -4.45 16.40 10.81
C LEU A 29 -5.80 16.42 11.52
N GLU A 30 -5.82 16.74 12.82
CA GLU A 30 -7.06 16.85 13.61
C GLU A 30 -8.03 17.85 12.98
N ALA A 31 -7.56 19.00 12.49
CA ALA A 31 -8.40 19.98 11.81
C ALA A 31 -8.94 19.49 10.46
N ALA A 32 -8.11 18.79 9.66
CA ALA A 32 -8.51 18.23 8.37
C ALA A 32 -9.52 17.08 8.52
N LEU A 33 -9.38 16.28 9.59
CA LEU A 33 -10.28 15.16 9.91
C LEU A 33 -11.56 15.60 10.63
N ALA A 34 -11.55 16.71 11.39
CA ALA A 34 -12.72 17.24 12.10
C ALA A 34 -13.65 18.10 11.22
N GLY A 35 -13.26 18.43 9.98
CA GLY A 35 -14.10 19.13 9.01
C GLY A 35 -15.02 18.20 8.20
N GLU A 36 -16.02 18.75 7.50
CA GLU A 36 -16.83 18.02 6.49
C GLU A 36 -16.02 17.57 5.25
N SER A 37 -14.71 17.78 5.25
CA SER A 37 -13.79 17.71 4.11
C SER A 37 -12.86 16.48 4.14
N ALA A 38 -13.28 15.36 4.73
CA ALA A 38 -12.49 14.13 4.69
C ALA A 38 -12.18 13.76 3.23
N PRO A 39 -10.93 13.40 2.89
CA PRO A 39 -10.56 13.07 1.52
C PRO A 39 -11.40 11.90 1.02
N THR A 40 -11.83 12.00 -0.23
CA THR A 40 -12.53 10.90 -0.87
C THR A 40 -11.52 9.91 -1.43
N VAL A 41 -11.72 8.63 -1.16
CA VAL A 41 -10.89 7.55 -1.68
C VAL A 41 -11.75 6.63 -2.53
N VAL A 42 -11.30 6.36 -3.76
CA VAL A 42 -11.84 5.33 -4.64
C VAL A 42 -10.78 4.23 -4.72
N TRP A 43 -11.04 3.06 -4.15
CA TRP A 43 -10.12 1.92 -4.19
C TRP A 43 -10.65 0.84 -5.14
N LEU A 44 -10.03 0.74 -6.31
CA LEU A 44 -10.44 -0.18 -7.37
C LEU A 44 -9.48 -1.37 -7.48
N HIS A 45 -10.07 -2.56 -7.60
CA HIS A 45 -9.36 -3.83 -7.72
C HIS A 45 -9.33 -4.31 -9.18
N GLY A 46 -8.15 -4.70 -9.66
CA GLY A 46 -7.92 -5.24 -10.99
C GLY A 46 -7.37 -6.67 -10.96
N SER A 47 -6.30 -6.93 -11.71
CA SER A 47 -5.61 -8.23 -11.69
C SER A 47 -4.72 -8.41 -10.45
N GLY A 48 -5.37 -8.45 -9.29
CA GLY A 48 -4.76 -8.64 -7.96
C GLY A 48 -5.38 -9.81 -7.19
N CYS A 49 -4.85 -10.08 -6.00
CA CYS A 49 -5.33 -11.15 -5.12
C CYS A 49 -6.10 -10.66 -3.89
N GLN A 50 -6.37 -9.34 -3.79
CA GLN A 50 -6.95 -8.68 -2.62
C GLN A 50 -6.06 -8.73 -1.37
N GLY A 51 -4.82 -9.21 -1.50
CA GLY A 51 -3.87 -9.32 -0.40
C GLY A 51 -3.45 -7.98 0.16
N ASP A 52 -3.41 -6.92 -0.66
CA ASP A 52 -3.07 -5.58 -0.18
C ASP A 52 -4.23 -4.96 0.61
N SER A 53 -5.47 -5.20 0.17
CA SER A 53 -6.67 -4.88 0.97
C SER A 53 -6.65 -5.59 2.33
N VAL A 54 -6.41 -6.90 2.36
CA VAL A 54 -6.34 -7.66 3.64
C VAL A 54 -5.18 -7.18 4.51
N SER A 55 -4.02 -6.88 3.91
CA SER A 55 -2.88 -6.32 4.61
C SER A 55 -3.20 -4.97 5.25
N PHE A 56 -3.87 -4.08 4.52
CA PHE A 56 -4.36 -2.81 5.05
C PHE A 56 -5.32 -3.00 6.24
N LEU A 57 -6.22 -3.97 6.16
CA LEU A 57 -7.14 -4.29 7.26
C LEU A 57 -6.43 -4.81 8.52
N ASN A 58 -5.21 -5.35 8.39
CA ASN A 58 -4.37 -5.75 9.50
C ASN A 58 -3.62 -4.56 10.16
N ARG A 59 -3.95 -3.30 9.88
CA ARG A 59 -3.34 -2.16 10.59
C ARG A 59 -3.73 -2.19 12.07
N ILE A 60 -2.72 -2.15 12.96
CA ILE A 60 -2.89 -1.83 14.39
C ILE A 60 -1.78 -0.86 14.82
N ASP A 61 -2.16 0.31 15.28
CA ASP A 61 -1.29 1.36 15.82
C ASP A 61 -1.20 1.24 17.35
N GLN A 62 0.01 0.98 17.84
CA GLN A 62 0.26 0.82 19.26
C GLN A 62 0.48 2.14 20.01
N THR A 63 0.69 3.24 19.28
CA THR A 63 0.83 4.57 19.87
C THR A 63 -0.52 5.20 20.17
N ALA A 64 -1.56 4.79 19.43
CA ALA A 64 -2.94 5.21 19.66
C ALA A 64 -3.54 4.62 20.96
N ALA A 65 -4.53 5.31 21.53
CA ALA A 65 -5.23 4.92 22.75
C ALA A 65 -5.90 3.53 22.60
N ALA A 66 -6.31 2.89 23.71
CA ALA A 66 -7.08 1.63 23.59
C ALA A 66 -8.44 1.92 22.91
N GLY A 67 -8.79 1.14 21.88
CA GLY A 67 -9.90 1.45 20.94
C GLY A 67 -9.47 2.28 19.71
N GLN A 68 -8.28 2.87 19.81
CA GLN A 68 -7.47 3.68 18.88
C GLN A 68 -6.92 3.08 17.60
N ARG A 69 -6.86 1.76 17.64
CA ARG A 69 -5.65 1.10 17.15
C ARG A 69 -5.85 0.58 15.75
N THR A 70 -7.07 0.22 15.40
CA THR A 70 -7.41 -0.57 14.22
C THR A 70 -7.66 0.32 13.00
N VAL A 71 -7.81 -0.31 11.84
CA VAL A 71 -8.03 0.37 10.55
C VAL A 71 -9.38 1.12 10.48
N ASP A 72 -10.33 0.76 11.34
CA ASP A 72 -11.67 1.37 11.43
C ASP A 72 -11.62 2.87 11.72
N GLU A 73 -10.64 3.35 12.50
CA GLU A 73 -10.48 4.78 12.70
C GLU A 73 -10.18 5.56 11.42
N LEU A 74 -9.36 4.97 10.53
CA LEU A 74 -9.10 5.56 9.22
C LEU A 74 -10.35 5.50 8.35
N LEU A 75 -11.03 4.35 8.34
CA LEU A 75 -12.18 4.09 7.47
C LEU A 75 -13.46 4.82 7.87
N VAL A 76 -13.69 5.03 9.17
CA VAL A 76 -14.92 5.61 9.71
C VAL A 76 -14.75 7.10 10.01
N HIS A 77 -13.59 7.50 10.52
CA HIS A 77 -13.40 8.85 11.05
C HIS A 77 -12.45 9.72 10.24
N SER A 78 -11.64 9.15 9.34
CA SER A 78 -10.58 9.91 8.68
C SER A 78 -10.72 10.05 7.17
N LEU A 79 -11.43 9.13 6.51
CA LEU A 79 -11.51 9.03 5.06
C LEU A 79 -12.94 8.75 4.62
N ARG A 80 -13.35 9.32 3.47
CA ARG A 80 -14.57 8.90 2.78
C ARG A 80 -14.22 7.83 1.75
N LEU A 81 -14.28 6.56 2.14
CA LEU A 81 -14.09 5.44 1.21
C LEU A 81 -15.33 5.27 0.32
N ALA A 82 -15.34 5.96 -0.82
CA ALA A 82 -16.48 6.00 -1.74
C ALA A 82 -16.67 4.67 -2.50
N TYR A 83 -15.59 3.91 -2.67
CA TYR A 83 -15.65 2.62 -3.36
C TYR A 83 -14.54 1.70 -2.87
N HIS A 84 -14.90 0.47 -2.50
CA HIS A 84 -13.96 -0.60 -2.17
C HIS A 84 -14.68 -1.95 -2.13
N THR A 85 -14.45 -2.82 -3.12
CA THR A 85 -15.25 -4.04 -3.31
C THR A 85 -15.25 -5.02 -2.12
N VAL A 86 -14.18 -5.05 -1.33
CA VAL A 86 -14.05 -5.97 -0.18
C VAL A 86 -14.90 -5.58 1.04
N VAL A 87 -15.09 -4.28 1.32
CA VAL A 87 -15.66 -3.81 2.60
C VAL A 87 -16.86 -2.88 2.46
N MET A 88 -17.19 -2.45 1.24
CA MET A 88 -18.36 -1.59 1.02
C MET A 88 -19.68 -2.36 1.16
N ALA A 89 -20.72 -1.68 1.64
CA ALA A 89 -22.05 -2.28 1.80
C ALA A 89 -22.85 -2.36 0.48
N SER A 90 -22.66 -1.41 -0.43
CA SER A 90 -23.36 -1.38 -1.72
C SER A 90 -22.79 -2.38 -2.71
N ALA A 91 -23.62 -2.84 -3.65
CA ALA A 91 -23.22 -3.83 -4.66
C ALA A 91 -23.83 -3.52 -6.04
N GLY A 92 -23.27 -4.14 -7.08
CA GLY A 92 -23.73 -3.98 -8.46
C GLY A 92 -23.68 -2.51 -8.92
N GLU A 93 -24.65 -2.07 -9.69
CA GLU A 93 -24.66 -0.71 -10.26
C GLU A 93 -24.69 0.41 -9.21
N THR A 94 -25.24 0.17 -8.02
CA THR A 94 -25.25 1.18 -6.95
C THR A 94 -23.84 1.45 -6.41
N ALA A 95 -23.02 0.40 -6.27
CA ALA A 95 -21.61 0.55 -5.93
C ALA A 95 -20.85 1.32 -7.02
N VAL A 96 -21.09 0.99 -8.29
CA VAL A 96 -20.45 1.67 -9.41
C VAL A 96 -20.86 3.15 -9.47
N ALA A 97 -22.13 3.46 -9.21
CA ALA A 97 -22.63 4.83 -9.18
C ALA A 97 -21.88 5.70 -8.15
N MET A 98 -21.45 5.13 -7.01
CA MET A 98 -20.64 5.85 -6.02
C MET A 98 -19.24 6.19 -6.54
N ALA A 99 -18.59 5.27 -7.26
CA ALA A 99 -17.31 5.54 -7.91
C ALA A 99 -17.46 6.61 -9.01
N GLN A 100 -18.53 6.54 -9.80
CA GLN A 100 -18.85 7.53 -10.84
C GLN A 100 -19.18 8.91 -10.26
N GLU A 101 -19.82 8.97 -9.09
CA GLU A 101 -20.08 10.23 -8.40
C GLU A 101 -18.78 10.88 -7.90
N ALA A 102 -17.88 10.09 -7.29
CA ALA A 102 -16.55 10.56 -6.93
C ALA A 102 -15.78 11.07 -8.16
N GLN A 103 -15.86 10.35 -9.28
CA GLN A 103 -15.24 10.73 -10.55
C GLN A 103 -15.75 12.09 -11.07
N ARG A 104 -17.06 12.33 -11.04
CA ARG A 104 -17.68 13.62 -11.43
C ARG A 104 -17.28 14.76 -10.50
N ALA A 105 -17.23 14.51 -9.19
CA ALA A 105 -16.83 15.50 -8.20
C ALA A 105 -15.36 15.89 -8.32
N GLY A 106 -14.50 14.95 -8.73
CA GLY A 106 -13.06 15.14 -8.83
C GLY A 106 -12.38 15.28 -7.46
N GLY A 107 -11.07 15.49 -7.47
CA GLY A 107 -10.32 15.82 -6.24
C GLY A 107 -10.18 14.67 -5.24
N TYR A 108 -10.35 13.41 -5.67
CA TYR A 108 -10.21 12.22 -4.83
C TYR A 108 -8.85 11.55 -4.98
N ILE A 109 -8.50 10.72 -4.01
CA ILE A 109 -7.38 9.78 -4.08
C ILE A 109 -7.88 8.52 -4.78
N LEU A 110 -7.23 8.14 -5.87
CA LEU A 110 -7.48 6.89 -6.59
C LEU A 110 -6.46 5.85 -6.14
N ALA A 111 -6.92 4.85 -5.39
CA ALA A 111 -6.13 3.71 -4.97
C ALA A 111 -6.38 2.52 -5.91
N LEU A 112 -5.33 1.98 -6.51
CA LEU A 112 -5.42 0.91 -7.50
C LEU A 112 -4.63 -0.31 -7.02
N GLU A 113 -5.31 -1.45 -6.92
CA GLU A 113 -4.74 -2.73 -6.51
C GLU A 113 -4.80 -3.74 -7.67
N GLY A 114 -3.65 -4.31 -8.02
CA GLY A 114 -3.51 -5.21 -9.17
C GLY A 114 -3.00 -4.52 -10.44
N GLY A 115 -2.37 -5.30 -11.33
CA GLY A 115 -1.90 -4.78 -12.63
C GLY A 115 -3.03 -4.60 -13.64
N VAL A 116 -2.76 -3.94 -14.76
CA VAL A 116 -3.74 -3.69 -15.84
C VAL A 116 -3.52 -4.65 -17.01
N PRO A 117 -4.40 -5.64 -17.24
CA PRO A 117 -4.34 -6.49 -18.42
C PRO A 117 -4.83 -5.74 -19.66
N ARG A 118 -4.05 -5.75 -20.74
CA ARG A 118 -4.40 -5.09 -22.02
C ARG A 118 -4.76 -6.07 -23.14
N ALA A 119 -4.26 -7.31 -23.07
CA ALA A 119 -4.57 -8.31 -24.09
C ALA A 119 -6.07 -8.61 -24.13
N PHE A 120 -6.52 -9.17 -25.26
CA PHE A 120 -7.93 -9.50 -25.49
C PHE A 120 -8.87 -8.29 -25.34
N GLY A 121 -8.37 -7.08 -25.64
CA GLY A 121 -9.12 -5.83 -25.46
C GLY A 121 -9.43 -5.54 -23.98
N GLY A 122 -8.53 -5.90 -23.06
CA GLY A 122 -8.69 -5.75 -21.61
C GLY A 122 -9.70 -6.71 -20.97
N HIS A 123 -10.33 -7.61 -21.74
CA HIS A 123 -11.39 -8.48 -21.23
C HIS A 123 -10.95 -9.56 -20.25
N ALA A 124 -9.64 -9.77 -20.07
CA ALA A 124 -9.10 -10.63 -19.03
C ALA A 124 -9.46 -10.14 -17.61
N CYS A 125 -9.78 -8.83 -17.44
CA CYS A 125 -10.28 -8.30 -16.18
C CYS A 125 -11.40 -7.27 -16.43
N ARG A 126 -12.64 -7.63 -16.04
CA ARG A 126 -13.80 -6.75 -16.05
C ARG A 126 -14.17 -6.42 -14.62
N VAL A 127 -14.17 -5.14 -14.27
CA VAL A 127 -14.37 -4.70 -12.88
C VAL A 127 -15.84 -4.51 -12.52
N TRP A 128 -16.66 -4.11 -13.49
CA TRP A 128 -18.11 -3.98 -13.25
C TRP A 128 -18.91 -3.97 -14.55
N SER A 129 -20.23 -4.04 -14.39
CA SER A 129 -21.18 -3.61 -15.42
C SER A 129 -21.91 -2.37 -14.92
N TYR A 130 -22.13 -1.39 -15.79
CA TYR A 130 -22.87 -0.18 -15.48
C TYR A 130 -23.70 0.25 -16.70
N GLN A 131 -25.00 0.45 -16.50
CA GLN A 131 -25.93 0.84 -17.57
C GLN A 131 -25.88 -0.12 -18.77
N GLY A 132 -25.80 -1.43 -18.48
CA GLY A 132 -25.72 -2.49 -19.49
C GLY A 132 -24.37 -2.62 -20.21
N GLN A 133 -23.38 -1.78 -19.89
CA GLN A 133 -22.03 -1.85 -20.45
C GLN A 133 -21.07 -2.55 -19.50
N ARG A 134 -20.28 -3.49 -20.02
CA ARG A 134 -19.21 -4.15 -19.26
C ARG A 134 -17.94 -3.33 -19.36
N VAL A 135 -17.38 -2.93 -18.22
CA VAL A 135 -16.19 -2.08 -18.16
C VAL A 135 -14.98 -2.92 -17.76
N THR A 136 -13.94 -2.83 -18.57
CA THR A 136 -12.64 -3.46 -18.28
C THR A 136 -11.89 -2.69 -17.21
N TYR A 137 -10.92 -3.34 -16.55
CA TYR A 137 -10.09 -2.65 -15.59
C TYR A 137 -9.29 -1.49 -16.22
N GLU A 138 -8.78 -1.69 -17.44
CA GLU A 138 -8.06 -0.64 -18.18
C GLU A 138 -8.92 0.60 -18.42
N GLN A 139 -10.17 0.42 -18.85
CA GLN A 139 -11.13 1.52 -19.04
C GLN A 139 -11.40 2.24 -17.71
N ALA A 140 -11.77 1.50 -16.66
CA ALA A 140 -12.08 2.09 -15.36
C ALA A 140 -10.90 2.84 -14.75
N VAL A 141 -9.68 2.29 -14.84
CA VAL A 141 -8.44 2.94 -14.39
C VAL A 141 -8.21 4.25 -15.15
N THR A 142 -8.35 4.24 -16.48
CA THR A 142 -8.15 5.42 -17.32
C THR A 142 -9.17 6.52 -17.00
N ASP A 143 -10.45 6.14 -16.91
CA ASP A 143 -11.56 7.07 -16.66
C ASP A 143 -11.48 7.70 -15.27
N LEU A 144 -11.16 6.89 -14.24
CA LEU A 144 -11.01 7.38 -12.87
C LEU A 144 -9.71 8.15 -12.68
N ALA A 145 -8.64 7.85 -13.42
CA ALA A 145 -7.40 8.61 -13.32
C ALA A 145 -7.54 10.04 -13.87
N ALA A 146 -8.57 10.34 -14.66
CA ALA A 146 -8.82 11.69 -15.19
C ALA A 146 -9.17 12.71 -14.10
N GLY A 147 -9.98 12.33 -13.11
CA GLY A 147 -10.47 13.21 -12.03
C GLY A 147 -9.72 13.10 -10.71
N ALA A 148 -8.74 12.20 -10.60
CA ALA A 148 -8.01 11.95 -9.37
C ALA A 148 -7.00 13.07 -9.05
N GLN A 149 -6.95 13.51 -7.80
CA GLN A 149 -5.92 14.41 -7.27
C GLN A 149 -4.57 13.69 -7.11
N ALA A 150 -4.62 12.42 -6.71
CA ALA A 150 -3.46 11.55 -6.55
C ALA A 150 -3.82 10.11 -6.96
N ILE A 151 -2.88 9.41 -7.57
CA ILE A 151 -3.03 8.01 -7.99
C ILE A 151 -2.02 7.18 -7.20
N LEU A 152 -2.50 6.15 -6.52
CA LEU A 152 -1.70 5.21 -5.74
C LEU A 152 -1.69 3.84 -6.42
N GLY A 153 -0.49 3.30 -6.68
CA GLY A 153 -0.30 1.92 -7.09
C GLY A 153 -0.01 1.06 -5.86
N ILE A 154 -1.03 0.41 -5.31
CA ILE A 154 -0.92 -0.37 -4.08
C ILE A 154 -0.58 -1.82 -4.41
N GLY A 155 0.53 -2.29 -3.85
CA GLY A 155 1.06 -3.62 -4.09
C GLY A 155 1.89 -3.70 -5.37
N THR A 156 2.75 -4.72 -5.44
CA THR A 156 3.73 -4.88 -6.54
C THR A 156 3.07 -5.14 -7.88
N CYS A 157 1.88 -5.75 -7.90
CA CYS A 157 1.12 -5.91 -9.14
C CYS A 157 0.70 -4.56 -9.74
N ALA A 158 0.22 -3.62 -8.92
CA ALA A 158 -0.15 -2.29 -9.39
C ALA A 158 1.09 -1.45 -9.74
N ALA A 159 2.10 -1.47 -8.87
CA ALA A 159 3.32 -0.68 -9.05
C ALA A 159 4.13 -1.09 -10.29
N PHE A 160 4.31 -2.40 -10.53
CA PHE A 160 5.27 -2.91 -11.51
C PHE A 160 4.73 -4.06 -12.39
N GLY A 161 3.47 -4.46 -12.23
CA GLY A 161 2.86 -5.61 -12.90
C GLY A 161 2.95 -6.91 -12.07
N GLY A 162 4.04 -7.10 -11.32
CA GLY A 162 4.20 -8.16 -10.33
C GLY A 162 3.96 -9.58 -10.86
N ILE A 163 3.34 -10.43 -10.05
CA ILE A 163 3.07 -11.83 -10.40
C ILE A 163 2.19 -11.92 -11.65
N SER A 164 1.21 -11.02 -11.80
CA SER A 164 0.29 -11.01 -12.95
C SER A 164 1.01 -10.73 -14.28
N ARG A 165 2.16 -10.04 -14.25
CA ARG A 165 3.04 -9.78 -15.41
C ARG A 165 4.13 -10.84 -15.61
N ALA A 166 4.38 -11.70 -14.62
CA ALA A 166 5.54 -12.58 -14.63
C ALA A 166 5.53 -13.61 -15.78
N GLY A 167 6.72 -14.11 -16.14
CA GLY A 167 6.87 -15.14 -17.16
C GLY A 167 6.49 -14.65 -18.57
N SER A 168 5.62 -15.40 -19.26
CA SER A 168 5.23 -15.10 -20.63
C SER A 168 4.21 -13.97 -20.78
N ASN A 169 3.68 -13.43 -19.67
CA ASN A 169 2.69 -12.34 -19.63
C ASN A 169 1.56 -12.44 -20.67
N PRO A 170 0.78 -13.55 -20.72
CA PRO A 170 -0.17 -13.79 -21.80
C PRO A 170 -1.34 -12.80 -21.85
N ALA A 171 -1.62 -12.11 -20.73
CA ALA A 171 -2.67 -11.10 -20.63
C ALA A 171 -2.16 -9.66 -20.88
N ASP A 172 -0.89 -9.50 -21.26
CA ASP A 172 -0.22 -8.20 -21.43
C ASP A 172 -0.48 -7.26 -20.25
N VAL A 173 -0.17 -7.75 -19.04
CA VAL A 173 -0.34 -6.99 -17.81
C VAL A 173 0.77 -5.96 -17.68
N VAL A 174 0.37 -4.71 -17.43
CA VAL A 174 1.26 -3.58 -17.19
C VAL A 174 1.01 -2.96 -15.82
N SER A 175 1.94 -2.12 -15.35
CA SER A 175 1.73 -1.30 -14.15
C SER A 175 0.64 -0.24 -14.38
N ILE A 176 0.13 0.33 -13.28
CA ILE A 176 -0.78 1.47 -13.35
C ILE A 176 -0.15 2.65 -14.10
N GLN A 177 1.12 2.95 -13.83
CA GLN A 177 1.81 4.08 -14.46
C GLN A 177 1.91 3.90 -15.99
N GLU A 178 2.25 2.70 -16.46
CA GLU A 178 2.22 2.33 -17.88
C GLU A 178 0.80 2.38 -18.47
N ALA A 179 -0.23 2.11 -17.66
CA ALA A 179 -1.63 2.17 -18.04
C ALA A 179 -2.11 3.60 -18.32
N VAL A 180 -1.85 4.52 -17.39
CA VAL A 180 -2.43 5.88 -17.42
C VAL A 180 -1.49 6.95 -17.98
N GLY A 181 -0.18 6.70 -18.07
CA GLY A 181 0.80 7.69 -18.54
C GLY A 181 0.93 8.93 -17.63
N LYS A 182 0.52 8.80 -16.37
CA LYS A 182 0.55 9.86 -15.33
C LYS A 182 1.47 9.46 -14.19
N SER A 183 1.85 10.43 -13.36
CA SER A 183 2.59 10.14 -12.11
C SER A 183 1.73 9.28 -11.18
N VAL A 184 2.33 8.23 -10.63
CA VAL A 184 1.71 7.31 -9.66
C VAL A 184 2.64 7.22 -8.45
N ILE A 185 2.08 7.28 -7.25
CA ILE A 185 2.82 6.98 -6.02
C ILE A 185 2.76 5.47 -5.82
N ASN A 186 3.88 4.80 -6.06
CA ASN A 186 3.98 3.35 -5.96
C ASN A 186 4.23 2.94 -4.51
N ILE A 187 3.40 2.04 -4.00
CA ILE A 187 3.49 1.46 -2.66
C ILE A 187 3.64 -0.06 -2.81
N PRO A 188 4.79 -0.55 -3.34
CA PRO A 188 4.97 -1.96 -3.62
C PRO A 188 5.17 -2.80 -2.36
N GLY A 189 5.05 -4.10 -2.56
CA GLY A 189 4.99 -5.17 -1.57
C GLY A 189 4.01 -6.23 -2.08
N CYS A 190 4.21 -7.48 -1.69
CA CYS A 190 3.28 -8.58 -2.03
C CYS A 190 2.94 -9.37 -0.76
N PRO A 191 2.13 -8.79 0.16
CA PRO A 191 1.43 -7.51 0.04
C PRO A 191 2.26 -6.28 0.49
N ALA A 192 1.74 -5.08 0.27
CA ALA A 192 2.23 -3.84 0.86
C ALA A 192 1.89 -3.79 2.37
N HIS A 193 2.81 -3.28 3.20
CA HIS A 193 2.58 -3.17 4.63
C HIS A 193 1.47 -2.14 4.93
N PRO A 194 0.55 -2.38 5.88
CA PRO A 194 -0.54 -1.45 6.22
C PRO A 194 -0.06 -0.03 6.53
N ASP A 195 1.03 0.09 7.29
CA ASP A 195 1.61 1.40 7.63
C ASP A 195 2.15 2.16 6.41
N TRP A 196 2.62 1.47 5.36
CA TRP A 196 3.12 2.14 4.16
C TRP A 196 1.96 2.81 3.42
N ILE A 197 0.84 2.10 3.26
CA ILE A 197 -0.39 2.63 2.67
C ILE A 197 -0.91 3.80 3.49
N THR A 198 -1.01 3.60 4.81
CA THR A 198 -1.50 4.60 5.76
C THR A 198 -0.65 5.87 5.73
N TRP A 199 0.68 5.71 5.74
CA TRP A 199 1.61 6.85 5.74
C TRP A 199 1.40 7.73 4.51
N VAL A 200 1.30 7.13 3.30
CA VAL A 200 1.08 7.90 2.06
C VAL A 200 -0.25 8.66 2.12
N VAL A 201 -1.34 8.01 2.54
CA VAL A 201 -2.65 8.65 2.67
C VAL A 201 -2.60 9.83 3.64
N VAL A 202 -1.95 9.67 4.79
CA VAL A 202 -1.78 10.74 5.77
C VAL A 202 -0.96 11.91 5.22
N GLN A 203 0.13 11.65 4.48
CA GLN A 203 0.90 12.74 3.86
C GLN A 203 0.08 13.52 2.83
N LEU A 204 -0.76 12.84 2.05
CA LEU A 204 -1.65 13.48 1.08
C LEU A 204 -2.71 14.36 1.76
N ILE A 205 -3.32 13.88 2.86
CA ILE A 205 -4.27 14.67 3.66
C ILE A 205 -3.65 15.96 4.17
N LEU A 206 -2.40 15.86 4.64
CA LEU A 206 -1.68 16.99 5.20
C LEU A 206 -1.11 17.93 4.15
N GLY A 207 -1.22 17.58 2.85
CA GLY A 207 -0.61 18.35 1.77
C GLY A 207 0.92 18.37 1.82
N ASN A 208 1.53 17.39 2.50
CA ASN A 208 2.98 17.31 2.61
C ASN A 208 3.58 16.79 1.29
N PRO A 209 4.77 17.28 0.89
CA PRO A 209 5.48 16.71 -0.25
C PRO A 209 5.91 15.27 0.06
N ILE A 210 5.80 14.39 -0.94
CA ILE A 210 6.23 12.99 -0.87
C ILE A 210 7.36 12.79 -1.89
N PRO A 211 8.65 12.94 -1.51
CA PRO A 211 9.76 12.64 -2.40
C PRO A 211 9.74 11.18 -2.83
N LEU A 212 9.79 10.95 -4.13
CA LEU A 212 9.77 9.61 -4.74
C LEU A 212 11.17 9.25 -5.27
N ASP A 213 11.51 7.97 -5.18
CA ASP A 213 12.68 7.42 -5.87
C ASP A 213 12.41 7.25 -7.38
N VAL A 214 13.41 6.73 -8.10
CA VAL A 214 13.33 6.52 -9.56
C VAL A 214 12.27 5.50 -9.98
N GLN A 215 11.73 4.71 -9.05
CA GLN A 215 10.66 3.74 -9.26
C GLN A 215 9.29 4.28 -8.81
N GLY A 216 9.19 5.57 -8.45
CA GLY A 216 7.96 6.19 -7.98
C GLY A 216 7.59 5.84 -6.55
N ARG A 217 8.53 5.31 -5.74
CA ARG A 217 8.26 4.87 -4.35
C ARG A 217 8.64 5.97 -3.35
N PRO A 218 7.88 6.19 -2.27
CA PRO A 218 8.25 7.13 -1.22
C PRO A 218 9.62 6.81 -0.60
N ILE A 219 10.59 7.74 -0.70
CA ILE A 219 11.95 7.55 -0.17
C ILE A 219 11.95 7.28 1.34
N ALA A 220 11.00 7.88 2.07
CA ALA A 220 10.85 7.66 3.51
C ALA A 220 10.58 6.19 3.89
N LEU A 221 9.95 5.42 2.99
CA LEU A 221 9.55 4.02 3.22
C LEU A 221 10.50 3.02 2.52
N TYR A 222 10.99 3.38 1.33
CA TYR A 222 11.76 2.51 0.45
C TYR A 222 13.21 3.00 0.24
N GLY A 223 13.71 3.93 1.04
CA GLY A 223 15.08 4.46 0.92
C GLY A 223 16.14 3.62 1.62
N ARG A 224 15.77 2.57 2.35
CA ARG A 224 16.69 1.73 3.13
C ARG A 224 16.83 0.35 2.52
N ASN A 225 18.07 -0.11 2.36
CA ASN A 225 18.34 -1.48 1.93
C ASN A 225 18.09 -2.48 3.06
N VAL A 226 17.41 -3.58 2.76
CA VAL A 226 17.04 -4.62 3.73
C VAL A 226 18.26 -5.34 4.30
N HIS A 227 19.27 -5.64 3.48
CA HIS A 227 20.47 -6.36 3.92
C HIS A 227 21.36 -5.51 4.82
N GLU A 228 21.58 -4.25 4.47
CA GLU A 228 22.40 -3.31 5.26
C GLU A 228 21.85 -3.10 6.67
N HIS A 229 20.54 -3.27 6.87
CA HIS A 229 19.86 -3.11 8.15
C HIS A 229 19.44 -4.45 8.78
N CYS A 230 19.94 -5.58 8.26
CA CYS A 230 19.54 -6.90 8.73
C CYS A 230 20.22 -7.27 10.07
N PRO A 231 19.49 -7.69 11.11
CA PRO A 231 20.07 -8.14 12.38
C PRO A 231 20.95 -9.41 12.31
N ARG A 232 20.90 -10.13 11.18
CA ARG A 232 21.70 -11.33 10.91
C ARG A 232 23.01 -11.02 10.18
N LEU A 233 23.32 -9.75 9.94
CA LEU A 233 24.61 -9.34 9.37
C LEU A 233 25.75 -9.89 10.25
N GLU A 234 26.80 -10.41 9.60
CA GLU A 234 28.01 -10.96 10.25
C GLU A 234 27.80 -12.18 11.18
N ARG A 235 26.60 -12.77 11.24
CA ARG A 235 26.32 -13.96 12.10
C ARG A 235 26.73 -15.31 11.51
N GLY A 236 27.47 -15.32 10.39
CA GLY A 236 27.75 -16.54 9.61
C GLY A 236 26.58 -16.95 8.70
N PHE A 237 26.81 -17.93 7.82
CA PHE A 237 25.82 -18.35 6.81
C PHE A 237 25.07 -19.62 7.22
N ALA A 238 23.75 -19.61 7.01
CA ALA A 238 22.92 -20.79 7.13
C ALA A 238 23.24 -21.76 5.99
N THR A 239 23.27 -23.06 6.29
CA THR A 239 23.42 -24.16 5.33
C THR A 239 22.08 -24.81 4.97
N SER A 240 21.03 -24.54 5.75
CA SER A 240 19.67 -25.02 5.50
C SER A 240 18.63 -24.05 6.05
N LEU A 241 17.41 -24.09 5.49
CA LEU A 241 16.28 -23.33 6.03
C LEU A 241 15.96 -23.77 7.47
N GLY A 242 15.44 -22.84 8.27
CA GLY A 242 15.08 -23.10 9.67
C GLY A 242 16.22 -22.93 10.68
N GLN A 243 17.45 -22.65 10.25
CA GLN A 243 18.54 -22.36 11.18
C GLN A 243 18.42 -20.94 11.76
N ASP A 244 18.29 -20.88 13.09
CA ASP A 244 18.10 -19.63 13.82
C ASP A 244 19.31 -18.70 13.72
N HIS A 245 19.01 -17.40 13.62
CA HIS A 245 19.98 -16.30 13.69
C HIS A 245 21.09 -16.25 12.64
N LEU A 246 21.20 -17.24 11.74
CA LEU A 246 22.20 -17.28 10.67
C LEU A 246 21.72 -16.57 9.40
N CYS A 247 22.66 -15.99 8.66
CA CYS A 247 22.39 -15.28 7.41
C CYS A 247 21.92 -16.27 6.33
N THR A 248 20.75 -16.01 5.74
CA THR A 248 20.15 -16.83 4.69
C THR A 248 20.52 -16.40 3.27
N LEU A 249 21.58 -15.58 3.12
CA LEU A 249 22.03 -15.09 1.81
C LEU A 249 22.34 -16.23 0.84
N ASN A 250 23.09 -17.25 1.29
CA ASN A 250 23.47 -18.40 0.46
C ASN A 250 22.31 -19.38 0.20
N LEU A 251 21.12 -19.11 0.75
CA LEU A 251 19.91 -19.88 0.51
C LEU A 251 18.94 -19.16 -0.45
N GLY A 252 19.36 -18.05 -1.05
CA GLY A 252 18.56 -17.27 -2.00
C GLY A 252 17.93 -15.99 -1.44
N CYS A 253 18.30 -15.54 -0.23
CA CYS A 253 17.75 -14.30 0.33
C CYS A 253 18.13 -13.07 -0.52
N ARG A 254 17.11 -12.38 -1.05
CA ARG A 254 17.24 -11.20 -1.93
C ARG A 254 17.36 -9.87 -1.20
N GLY A 255 17.63 -9.89 0.12
CA GLY A 255 17.72 -8.66 0.93
C GLY A 255 18.73 -7.64 0.40
N LYS A 256 19.81 -8.07 -0.29
CA LYS A 256 20.83 -7.19 -0.86
C LYS A 256 20.30 -6.28 -1.97
N THR A 257 19.29 -6.73 -2.69
CA THR A 257 18.68 -6.01 -3.81
C THR A 257 17.27 -5.53 -3.48
N THR A 258 16.89 -5.51 -2.21
CA THR A 258 15.54 -5.17 -1.76
C THR A 258 15.57 -3.94 -0.86
N PHE A 259 14.67 -3.01 -1.11
CA PHE A 259 14.52 -1.79 -0.35
C PHE A 259 13.17 -1.75 0.35
N SER A 260 13.21 -1.70 1.69
CA SER A 260 12.08 -1.51 2.59
C SER A 260 12.58 -1.39 4.03
N ASP A 261 11.71 -0.95 4.92
CA ASP A 261 11.99 -0.87 6.36
C ASP A 261 11.58 -2.13 7.14
N CYS A 262 11.30 -3.24 6.46
CA CYS A 262 10.90 -4.52 7.06
C CYS A 262 11.78 -4.99 8.25
N PRO A 263 13.13 -4.88 8.23
CA PRO A 263 13.94 -5.29 9.37
C PRO A 263 13.63 -4.53 10.66
N SER A 264 13.27 -3.25 10.54
CA SER A 264 12.96 -2.37 11.68
C SER A 264 11.47 -2.35 12.03
N ARG A 265 10.60 -2.21 11.03
CA ARG A 265 9.13 -2.14 11.22
C ARG A 265 8.54 -3.49 11.56
N ARG A 266 9.08 -4.54 10.96
CA ARG A 266 8.57 -5.91 10.96
C ARG A 266 7.14 -5.96 10.41
N TRP A 267 6.40 -7.03 10.70
CA TRP A 267 5.05 -7.32 10.22
C TRP A 267 4.17 -7.73 11.40
N ASN A 268 2.86 -7.57 11.21
CA ASN A 268 1.83 -7.97 12.19
C ASN A 268 2.12 -7.40 13.58
N HIS A 269 2.28 -6.07 13.67
CA HIS A 269 2.52 -5.33 14.92
C HIS A 269 3.88 -5.59 15.55
N GLY A 270 4.93 -5.63 14.73
CA GLY A 270 6.28 -5.81 15.24
C GLY A 270 6.61 -7.26 15.60
N VAL A 271 5.65 -8.19 15.48
CA VAL A 271 5.78 -9.56 15.99
C VAL A 271 6.87 -10.33 15.24
N ASN A 272 6.89 -10.26 13.91
CA ASN A 272 7.86 -11.01 13.12
C ASN A 272 8.09 -10.36 11.74
N TRP A 273 9.09 -10.82 11.00
CA TRP A 273 9.29 -10.48 9.58
C TRP A 273 9.90 -11.68 8.85
N CYS A 274 9.91 -11.64 7.52
CA CYS A 274 10.23 -12.80 6.68
C CYS A 274 11.53 -13.52 7.09
N VAL A 275 12.59 -12.75 7.38
CA VAL A 275 13.90 -13.32 7.74
C VAL A 275 13.97 -13.76 9.20
N ASP A 276 13.35 -13.08 10.17
CA ASP A 276 13.32 -13.59 11.57
C ASP A 276 12.55 -14.91 11.67
N ALA A 277 11.51 -15.09 10.85
CA ALA A 277 10.75 -16.33 10.76
C ALA A 277 11.53 -17.51 10.12
N ASN A 278 12.85 -17.38 9.95
CA ASN A 278 13.73 -18.29 9.22
C ASN A 278 13.33 -18.53 7.75
N GLY A 279 12.52 -17.61 7.19
CA GLY A 279 12.28 -17.51 5.77
C GLY A 279 13.36 -16.68 5.07
N LEU A 280 13.10 -16.41 3.79
CA LEU A 280 13.94 -15.57 2.94
C LEU A 280 13.24 -14.22 2.69
N CYS A 281 14.04 -13.16 2.52
CA CYS A 281 13.54 -12.00 1.80
C CYS A 281 13.45 -12.38 0.32
N LEU A 282 12.25 -12.31 -0.26
CA LEU A 282 12.01 -12.64 -1.67
C LEU A 282 12.03 -11.41 -2.59
N GLY A 283 12.33 -10.23 -2.04
CA GLY A 283 12.36 -8.97 -2.77
C GLY A 283 11.01 -8.50 -3.27
N CYS A 284 9.93 -8.74 -2.50
CA CYS A 284 8.57 -8.45 -2.94
C CYS A 284 8.25 -6.98 -3.18
N THR A 285 9.12 -6.04 -2.81
CA THR A 285 8.97 -4.59 -3.03
C THR A 285 9.68 -4.08 -4.29
N GLU A 286 10.32 -4.98 -5.06
CA GLU A 286 11.15 -4.62 -6.20
C GLU A 286 10.47 -4.92 -7.56
N PRO A 287 10.78 -4.16 -8.63
CA PRO A 287 10.21 -4.38 -9.96
C PRO A 287 10.50 -5.77 -10.54
N ALA A 288 11.62 -6.36 -10.15
CA ALA A 288 12.02 -7.69 -10.61
C ALA A 288 11.22 -8.84 -9.95
N PHE A 289 10.38 -8.57 -8.96
CA PHE A 289 9.57 -9.59 -8.29
C PHE A 289 8.43 -10.11 -9.20
N PRO A 290 8.17 -11.44 -9.27
CA PRO A 290 8.79 -12.52 -8.50
C PRO A 290 10.16 -13.00 -9.01
N GLY A 291 10.54 -12.68 -10.25
CA GLY A 291 11.79 -13.13 -10.86
C GLY A 291 11.83 -14.65 -11.08
N GLU A 292 13.02 -15.19 -11.35
CA GLU A 292 13.22 -16.63 -11.55
C GLU A 292 13.79 -17.28 -10.29
N GLY A 293 13.12 -18.31 -9.77
CA GLY A 293 13.60 -19.13 -8.64
C GLY A 293 13.76 -18.40 -7.30
N PHE A 294 13.40 -19.04 -6.19
CA PHE A 294 13.54 -18.42 -4.86
C PHE A 294 14.59 -19.08 -3.96
N TYR A 295 14.96 -20.33 -4.23
CA TYR A 295 15.73 -21.18 -3.31
C TYR A 295 16.98 -21.76 -3.98
N ALA A 296 17.79 -20.87 -4.56
CA ALA A 296 19.02 -21.22 -5.27
C ALA A 296 20.19 -20.35 -4.78
#